data_AF-A0A137Q3T9-F1
#
_entry.id   AF-A0A137Q3T9-F1
#
_cell.length_a   1.000
_cell.length_b   1.000
_cell.length_c   1.000
_cell.angle_alpha   90.00
_cell.angle_beta   90.00
_cell.angle_gamma   90.00
#
_symmetry.space_group_name_H-M   'P 1'
#
loop_
_entity.id
_entity.type
_entity.pdbx_description
1 polymer ?
#
loop_
_entity_poly.entity_id
_entity_poly.type
_entity_poly.pdbx_seq_one_letter_code
_entity_poly.pdbx_strand_id
1 'polypeptide(L)'
;MTIPAITMVGTCPIFYKIPVTQALSKAVSSSLSPQVVPSMETIVHRCTLNREPLVRDHGLYFLEYRAEIMKYYEAFRKVAKHHWEDYII
;
A
#
# COMPACT_ATOMS: atom_id res chain seq x y z
N MET A 1 -0.35 10.34 -9.15
CA MET A 1 -1.40 9.67 -8.35
C MET A 1 -0.72 8.78 -7.33
N THR A 2 -1.27 8.57 -6.13
CA THR A 2 -0.67 7.69 -5.12
C THR A 2 -1.67 6.61 -4.74
N ILE A 3 -1.34 5.34 -5.01
CA ILE A 3 -2.20 4.22 -4.66
C ILE A 3 -1.88 3.75 -3.24
N PRO A 4 -2.89 3.64 -2.36
CA PRO A 4 -2.75 2.94 -1.09
C PRO A 4 -2.68 1.42 -1.35
N ALA A 5 -1.67 0.76 -0.79
CA ALA A 5 -1.50 -0.69 -0.87
C ALA A 5 -1.31 -1.32 0.51
N ILE A 6 -1.72 -2.58 0.65
CA ILE A 6 -1.63 -3.34 1.89
C ILE A 6 -1.04 -4.70 1.57
N THR A 7 -0.01 -5.11 2.31
CA THR A 7 0.52 -6.48 2.27
C THR A 7 0.28 -7.15 3.61
N MET A 8 -0.15 -8.41 3.59
CA MET A 8 -0.32 -9.21 4.81
C MET A 8 0.96 -10.01 5.07
N VAL A 9 1.58 -9.83 6.25
CA VAL A 9 2.68 -10.68 6.74
C VAL A 9 2.18 -11.41 7.98
N GLY A 10 1.87 -12.70 7.84
CA GLY A 10 1.14 -13.45 8.87
C GLY A 10 -0.21 -12.78 9.15
N THR A 11 -0.42 -12.33 10.38
CA THR A 11 -1.61 -11.56 10.77
C THR A 11 -1.40 -10.04 10.71
N CYS A 12 -0.20 -9.56 10.41
CA CYS A 12 0.13 -8.14 10.46
C CYS A 12 -0.02 -7.48 9.07
N PRO A 13 -0.96 -6.52 8.88
CA PRO A 13 -0.99 -5.71 7.67
C PRO A 13 0.12 -4.65 7.68
N ILE A 14 0.83 -4.54 6.55
CA ILE A 14 1.79 -3.48 6.30
C ILE A 14 1.22 -2.57 5.22
N PHE A 15 1.19 -1.28 5.52
CA PHE A 15 0.58 -0.25 4.67
C PHE A 15 1.64 0.49 3.87
N TYR A 16 1.37 0.72 2.59
CA TYR A 16 2.29 1.37 1.65
C TYR A 16 1.59 2.46 0.85
N LYS A 17 2.30 3.57 0.61
CA LYS A 17 1.91 4.58 -0.37
C LYS A 17 2.80 4.42 -1.60
N ILE A 18 2.18 4.03 -2.71
CA ILE A 18 2.88 3.80 -3.98
C ILE A 18 2.63 5.01 -4.88
N PRO A 19 3.64 5.86 -5.14
CA PRO A 19 3.51 6.92 -6.12
C PRO A 19 3.48 6.31 -7.53
N VAL A 20 2.32 6.42 -8.19
CA VAL A 20 2.13 5.98 -9.57
C VAL A 20 2.56 7.10 -10.50
N THR A 21 3.71 6.90 -11.13
CA THR A 21 4.22 7.74 -12.22
C THR A 21 3.72 7.21 -13.57
N GLN A 22 3.75 8.06 -14.61
CA GLN A 22 3.41 7.61 -15.97
C GLN A 22 4.36 6.51 -16.46
N ALA A 23 5.65 6.59 -16.11
CA ALA A 23 6.63 5.55 -16.44
C ALA A 23 6.28 4.21 -15.79
N LEU A 24 5.91 4.23 -14.50
CA LEU A 24 5.46 3.02 -13.79
C LEU A 24 4.17 2.47 -14.39
N SER A 25 3.17 3.33 -14.64
CA SER A 25 1.91 2.92 -15.26
C SER A 25 2.13 2.29 -16.63
N LYS A 26 2.96 2.91 -17.47
CA LYS A 26 3.29 2.38 -18.80
C LYS A 26 4.00 1.04 -18.70
N ALA A 27 4.98 0.90 -17.80
CA ALA A 27 5.68 -0.36 -17.57
C ALA A 27 4.73 -1.48 -17.13
N VAL A 28 3.81 -1.20 -16.20
CA VAL A 28 2.82 -2.18 -15.71
C VAL A 28 1.81 -2.54 -16.80
N SER A 29 1.25 -1.55 -17.52
CA SER A 29 0.29 -1.78 -18.61
C SER A 29 0.90 -2.52 -19.80
N SER A 30 2.21 -2.36 -20.02
CA SER A 30 2.93 -3.07 -21.09
C SER A 30 3.11 -4.57 -20.82
N SER A 31 2.75 -5.02 -19.61
CA SER A 31 2.55 -6.38 -19.06
C SER A 31 3.50 -7.55 -19.42
N LEU A 32 4.27 -7.57 -20.50
CA LEU A 32 4.80 -8.83 -21.05
C LEU A 32 6.14 -8.73 -21.80
N SER A 33 6.87 -7.61 -21.76
CA SER A 33 8.23 -7.55 -22.33
C SER A 33 9.29 -7.27 -21.26
N PRO A 34 10.35 -8.11 -21.14
CA PRO A 34 11.38 -7.99 -20.11
C PRO A 34 12.26 -6.74 -20.21
N GLN A 35 11.91 -5.80 -21.09
CA GLN A 35 12.74 -4.67 -21.51
C GLN A 35 12.21 -3.32 -21.02
N VAL A 36 10.99 -3.26 -20.45
CA VAL A 36 10.41 -2.00 -19.98
C VAL A 36 10.56 -1.89 -18.47
N VAL A 37 11.80 -1.65 -18.04
CA VAL A 37 12.06 -1.17 -16.68
C VAL A 37 11.71 0.33 -16.67
N PRO A 38 10.97 0.84 -15.67
CA PRO A 38 10.76 2.27 -15.54
C PRO A 38 12.09 3.01 -15.58
N SER A 39 12.17 4.11 -16.33
CA SER A 39 13.40 4.91 -16.45
C SER A 39 13.87 5.52 -15.12
N MET A 40 13.01 5.52 -14.10
CA MET A 40 13.27 6.03 -12.77
C MET A 40 12.78 5.03 -11.72
N GLU A 41 13.55 4.91 -10.64
CA GLU A 41 13.18 4.11 -9.48
C GLU A 41 11.85 4.59 -8.89
N THR A 42 10.99 3.65 -8.50
CA THR A 42 9.75 3.96 -7.77
C THR A 42 10.01 3.82 -6.29
N ILE A 43 10.09 4.95 -5.59
CA ILE A 43 10.25 4.98 -4.13
C ILE A 43 8.89 4.75 -3.47
N VAL A 44 8.72 3.61 -2.81
CA VAL A 44 7.49 3.27 -2.07
C VAL A 44 7.65 3.63 -0.60
N HIS A 45 6.67 4.35 -0.04
CA HIS A 45 6.70 4.74 1.36
C HIS A 45 5.94 3.74 2.22
N ARG A 46 6.64 3.02 3.08
CA ARG A 46 6.03 2.20 4.13
C ARG A 46 5.50 3.10 5.24
N CYS A 47 4.25 2.88 5.63
CA CYS A 47 3.64 3.50 6.78
C CYS A 47 3.97 2.68 8.03
N THR A 48 4.83 3.22 8.90
CA THR A 48 5.15 2.63 10.20
C THR A 48 4.05 2.99 11.19
N LEU A 49 3.67 2.02 12.02
CA LEU A 49 2.83 2.26 13.19
C LEU A 49 3.67 2.95 14.26
N ASN A 50 3.07 3.79 15.11
CA ASN A 50 3.78 4.50 16.18
C ASN A 50 4.40 3.54 17.20
N ARG A 51 3.79 2.35 17.33
CA ARG A 51 4.36 1.21 18.05
C ARG A 51 4.48 0.07 17.06
N GLU A 52 5.69 -0.30 16.67
CA GLU A 52 5.88 -1.55 15.94
C GLU A 52 5.79 -2.72 16.95
N PRO A 53 5.05 -3.80 16.62
CA PRO A 53 5.10 -5.01 17.42
C PRO A 53 6.54 -5.53 17.47
N LEU A 54 7.07 -5.76 18.67
CA LEU A 54 8.39 -6.39 18.88
C LEU A 54 8.49 -7.75 18.16
N VAL A 55 7.34 -8.40 17.93
CA VAL A 55 7.22 -9.67 17.21
C VAL A 55 6.14 -9.53 16.15
N ARG A 56 6.52 -9.78 14.89
CA ARG A 56 5.64 -9.64 13.72
C ARG A 56 4.43 -10.58 13.73
N ASP A 57 4.50 -11.68 14.47
CA ASP A 57 3.43 -12.68 14.56
C ASP A 57 2.26 -12.29 15.47
N HIS A 58 2.42 -11.21 16.26
CA HIS A 58 1.40 -10.72 17.17
C HIS A 58 0.69 -9.44 16.68
N GLY A 59 0.82 -9.09 15.39
CA GLY A 59 0.32 -7.82 14.84
C GLY A 59 -1.15 -7.55 15.13
N LEU A 60 -2.03 -8.54 14.96
CA LEU A 60 -3.44 -8.46 15.36
C LEU A 60 -3.72 -9.09 16.73
N TYR A 61 -2.71 -9.42 17.53
CA TYR A 61 -2.94 -10.07 18.82
C TYR A 61 -3.32 -9.05 19.90
N PHE A 62 -2.63 -7.92 19.97
CA PHE A 62 -2.91 -6.88 20.96
C PHE A 62 -3.95 -5.87 20.45
N LEU A 63 -4.88 -5.49 21.34
CA LEU A 63 -5.97 -4.55 21.03
C LEU A 63 -5.47 -3.17 20.59
N GLU A 64 -4.36 -2.70 21.16
CA GLU A 64 -3.76 -1.40 20.81
C GLU A 64 -3.31 -1.36 19.34
N TYR A 65 -2.64 -2.41 18.86
CA TYR A 65 -2.23 -2.51 17.46
C TYR A 65 -3.43 -2.64 16.53
N ARG A 66 -4.47 -3.38 16.91
CA ARG A 66 -5.71 -3.46 16.11
C ARG A 66 -6.33 -2.08 15.92
N ALA A 67 -6.43 -1.28 16.98
CA ALA A 67 -7.02 0.05 16.90
C ALA A 67 -6.22 0.96 15.94
N GLU A 68 -4.89 0.90 16.00
CA GLU A 68 -4.03 1.66 15.08
C GLU A 68 -4.15 1.15 13.64
N ILE A 69 -4.03 -0.16 13.42
CA ILE A 69 -4.22 -0.81 12.12
C ILE A 69 -5.55 -0.44 11.48
N MET A 70 -6.64 -0.43 12.25
CA MET A 70 -7.97 -0.08 11.76
C MET A 70 -8.05 1.39 11.32
N LYS A 71 -7.35 2.32 11.99
CA LYS A 71 -7.26 3.72 11.54
C LYS A 71 -6.55 3.82 10.20
N TYR A 72 -5.44 3.12 10.02
CA TYR A 72 -4.71 3.08 8.74
C TYR A 72 -5.58 2.46 7.64
N TYR A 73 -6.26 1.35 7.94
CA TYR A 73 -7.18 0.69 7.02
C TYR A 73 -8.31 1.62 6.58
N GLU A 74 -8.96 2.32 7.52
CA GLU A 74 -10.03 3.24 7.21
C GLU A 74 -9.54 4.40 6.33
N ALA A 75 -8.38 4.99 6.65
CA ALA A 75 -7.78 6.04 5.84
C ALA A 75 -7.47 5.55 4.42
N PHE A 76 -6.85 4.37 4.29
CA PHE A 76 -6.51 3.78 2.99
C PHE A 76 -7.75 3.43 2.18
N ARG A 77 -8.79 2.90 2.82
CA ARG A 77 -10.08 2.61 2.19
C ARG A 77 -10.73 3.86 1.61
N LYS A 78 -10.70 5.00 2.33
CA LYS A 78 -11.25 6.28 1.84
C LYS A 78 -10.50 6.75 0.59
N VAL A 79 -9.17 6.71 0.61
CA VAL A 79 -8.34 7.09 -0.54
C VAL A 79 -8.57 6.15 -1.74
N ALA A 80 -8.61 4.84 -1.50
CA ALA A 80 -8.89 3.85 -2.55
C ALA A 80 -10.27 4.05 -3.18
N LYS A 81 -11.30 4.28 -2.35
CA LYS A 81 -12.67 4.55 -2.82
C LYS A 81 -12.73 5.79 -3.70
N HIS A 82 -12.09 6.88 -3.28
CA HIS A 82 -12.02 8.10 -4.07
C HIS A 82 -11.38 7.83 -5.45
N HIS A 83 -10.26 7.11 -5.48
CA HIS A 83 -9.65 6.71 -6.75
C HIS A 83 -10.57 5.83 -7.59
N TRP A 84 -11.29 4.87 -7.01
CA TRP A 84 -12.20 4.02 -7.79
C TRP A 84 -13.39 4.78 -8.36
N GLU A 85 -13.95 5.73 -7.62
CA GLU A 85 -15.06 6.58 -8.09
C GLU A 85 -14.66 7.36 -9.34
N ASP A 86 -13.40 7.79 -9.45
CA ASP A 86 -12.85 8.44 -10.66
C ASP A 86 -12.76 7.50 -11.88
N TYR A 87 -12.82 6.18 -11.67
CA TYR A 87 -12.72 5.15 -12.73
C TYR A 87 -14.03 4.38 -12.99
N ILE A 88 -15.13 4.70 -12.31
CA ILE A 88 -16.44 4.10 -12.64
C ILE A 88 -16.88 4.63 -14.01
N ILE A 89 -16.89 3.75 -15.01
CA ILE A 89 -17.44 3.94 -16.36
C ILE A 89 -18.96 3.69 -16.32
#